data_AF-A0A3M1ERK1-F1
#
_entry.id   AF-A0A3M1ERK1-F1
#
_cell.length_a   1.000
_cell.length_b   1.000
_cell.length_c   1.000
_cell.angle_alpha   90.00
_cell.angle_beta   90.00
_cell.angle_gamma   90.00
#
_symmetry.space_group_name_H-M   'P 1'
#
loop_
_entity.id
_entity.type
_entity.pdbx_description
1 polymer ?
#
loop_
_entity_poly.entity_id
_entity_poly.type
_entity_poly.pdbx_seq_one_letter_code
_entity_poly.pdbx_strand_id
1 'polypeptide(L)'
;MSRLYVPLAAGLLLIIVAGAVAVAGTPTQSSSFYGVVTLDGASVPAGTLISAWMDGVKLAEAPTTRVGGYAIYLISVPGDDPDTPQVEGGREDRPIHFRVAGYEAVELAPWRAGTRTRLDLTSATAWSDRISRLQSSIAQNVVISGVVQDCLTGAGIPGERVRVLESPAFAALTAPDGSYQIEAALPLPAEYTVEIRHPGFF
;
A
#
# COMPACT_ATOMS: atom_id res chain seq x y z
N MET A 1 -67.48 26.25 -53.89
CA MET A 1 -66.88 25.29 -54.86
C MET A 1 -65.37 25.45 -54.75
N SER A 2 -64.69 24.63 -53.93
CA SER A 2 -63.75 23.57 -54.37
C SER A 2 -62.44 24.13 -54.99
N ARG A 3 -61.21 23.90 -54.53
CA ARG A 3 -60.59 22.78 -53.79
C ARG A 3 -59.31 23.18 -53.03
N LEU A 4 -59.06 22.39 -51.99
CA LEU A 4 -57.86 22.22 -51.16
C LEU A 4 -56.67 21.65 -51.97
N TYR A 5 -55.45 22.16 -51.78
CA TYR A 5 -54.18 21.48 -52.08
C TYR A 5 -53.12 21.88 -51.05
N VAL A 6 -52.84 20.99 -50.09
CA VAL A 6 -51.67 21.06 -49.21
C VAL A 6 -50.64 20.10 -49.79
N PRO A 7 -49.50 20.57 -50.34
CA PRO A 7 -48.42 19.64 -50.66
C PRO A 7 -47.70 19.27 -49.36
N LEU A 8 -47.75 17.97 -49.03
CA LEU A 8 -46.88 17.32 -48.06
C LEU A 8 -45.42 17.68 -48.36
N ALA A 9 -44.78 18.48 -47.51
CA ALA A 9 -43.33 18.54 -47.45
C ALA A 9 -42.86 17.40 -46.54
N ALA A 10 -42.44 16.28 -47.15
CA ALA A 10 -41.82 15.16 -46.46
C ALA A 10 -40.46 15.62 -45.88
N GLY A 11 -40.40 15.84 -44.58
CA GLY A 11 -39.16 16.08 -43.86
C GLY A 11 -38.34 14.80 -43.77
N LEU A 12 -37.24 14.73 -44.53
CA LEU A 12 -36.23 13.68 -44.37
C LEU A 12 -35.42 13.97 -43.11
N LEU A 13 -35.75 13.30 -42.00
CA LEU A 13 -34.97 13.32 -40.77
C LEU A 13 -33.76 12.38 -40.93
N LEU A 14 -32.60 12.94 -41.24
CA LEU A 14 -31.32 12.24 -41.25
C LEU A 14 -30.86 12.03 -39.80
N ILE A 15 -31.12 10.85 -39.23
CA ILE A 15 -30.59 10.46 -37.92
C ILE A 15 -29.10 10.15 -38.11
N ILE A 16 -28.23 11.10 -37.77
CA ILE A 16 -26.80 10.86 -37.64
C ILE A 16 -26.60 10.08 -36.34
N VAL A 17 -26.53 8.76 -36.43
CA VAL A 17 -26.05 7.93 -35.32
C VAL A 17 -24.54 8.17 -35.23
N ALA A 18 -24.13 9.07 -34.35
CA ALA A 18 -22.74 9.21 -33.97
C ALA A 18 -22.33 7.95 -33.20
N GLY A 19 -21.77 6.97 -33.91
CA GLY A 19 -21.10 5.86 -33.28
C GLY A 19 -19.90 6.40 -32.51
N ALA A 20 -19.90 6.25 -31.19
CA ALA A 20 -18.71 6.48 -30.38
C ALA A 20 -17.65 5.49 -30.86
N VAL A 21 -16.67 5.97 -31.62
CA VAL A 21 -15.50 5.18 -31.95
C VAL A 21 -14.71 5.09 -30.65
N ALA A 22 -14.75 3.94 -29.99
CA ALA A 22 -13.85 3.66 -28.89
C ALA A 22 -12.43 3.69 -29.46
N VAL A 23 -11.72 4.80 -29.24
CA VAL A 23 -10.29 4.88 -29.50
C VAL A 23 -9.66 3.88 -28.54
N ALA A 24 -9.11 2.79 -29.08
CA ALA A 24 -8.27 1.92 -28.29
C ALA A 24 -7.06 2.75 -27.83
N GLY A 25 -6.99 3.04 -26.54
CA GLY A 25 -5.89 3.77 -25.93
C GLY A 25 -4.55 3.15 -26.33
N THR A 26 -3.56 4.00 -26.61
CA THR A 26 -2.18 3.54 -26.82
C THR A 26 -1.72 2.70 -25.63
N PRO A 27 -0.97 1.59 -25.82
CA PRO A 27 -0.52 0.78 -24.69
C PRO A 27 0.23 1.66 -23.69
N THR A 28 -0.28 1.77 -22.46
CA THR A 28 0.35 2.59 -21.42
C THR A 28 1.73 2.00 -21.12
N GLN A 29 2.76 2.84 -21.20
CA GLN A 29 4.12 2.37 -21.04
C GLN A 29 4.35 1.96 -19.58
N SER A 30 4.90 0.76 -19.34
CA SER A 30 5.09 0.26 -17.98
C SER A 30 6.38 0.78 -17.31
N SER A 31 6.41 0.76 -15.99
CA SER A 31 7.62 0.88 -15.17
C SER A 31 8.00 -0.51 -14.67
N SER A 32 9.21 -0.98 -14.97
CA SER A 32 9.65 -2.34 -14.63
C SER A 32 10.71 -2.35 -13.53
N PHE A 33 10.58 -3.28 -12.58
CA PHE A 33 11.49 -3.45 -11.44
C PHE A 33 12.02 -4.87 -11.39
N TYR A 34 13.29 -5.02 -11.02
CA TYR A 34 13.92 -6.33 -10.88
C TYR A 34 15.02 -6.30 -9.83
N GLY A 35 15.26 -7.44 -9.21
CA GLY A 35 16.31 -7.57 -8.21
C GLY A 35 16.23 -8.89 -7.46
N VAL A 36 17.01 -9.00 -6.38
CA VAL A 36 16.91 -10.12 -5.44
C VAL A 36 15.82 -9.88 -4.40
N VAL A 37 15.27 -10.95 -3.85
CA VAL A 37 14.21 -10.87 -2.82
C VAL A 37 14.59 -11.67 -1.58
N THR A 38 14.42 -11.03 -0.43
CA THR A 38 14.60 -11.64 0.89
C THR A 38 13.39 -11.41 1.79
N LEU A 39 13.12 -12.39 2.65
CA LEU A 39 12.12 -12.35 3.71
C LEU A 39 12.79 -12.87 5.00
N ASP A 40 12.71 -12.10 6.08
CA ASP A 40 13.38 -12.41 7.36
C ASP A 40 14.90 -12.65 7.20
N GLY A 41 15.54 -11.88 6.30
CA GLY A 41 16.97 -11.99 6.00
C GLY A 41 17.39 -13.22 5.18
N ALA A 42 16.46 -14.12 4.84
CA ALA A 42 16.70 -15.27 3.99
C ALA A 42 16.13 -15.06 2.58
N SER A 43 16.74 -15.68 1.57
CA SER A 43 16.17 -15.65 0.23
C SER A 43 14.87 -16.45 0.18
N VAL A 44 13.82 -15.89 -0.44
CA VAL A 44 12.52 -16.55 -0.53
C VAL A 44 12.53 -17.77 -1.47
N PRO A 45 11.58 -18.71 -1.36
CA PRO A 45 11.39 -19.75 -2.36
C PRO A 45 11.11 -19.19 -3.77
N ALA A 46 11.38 -19.99 -4.80
CA ALA A 46 10.89 -19.68 -6.14
C ALA A 46 9.36 -19.79 -6.18
N GLY A 47 8.71 -18.94 -6.98
CA GLY A 47 7.25 -18.86 -7.04
C GLY A 47 6.63 -17.97 -5.97
N THR A 48 7.42 -17.40 -5.05
CA THR A 48 6.92 -16.40 -4.10
C THR A 48 6.39 -15.19 -4.87
N LEU A 49 5.17 -14.75 -4.54
CA LEU A 49 4.54 -13.62 -5.21
C LEU A 49 5.09 -12.29 -4.69
N ILE A 50 5.49 -11.44 -5.64
CA ILE A 50 5.83 -10.04 -5.44
C ILE A 50 4.69 -9.22 -6.03
N SER A 51 4.13 -8.30 -5.25
CA SER A 51 3.05 -7.43 -5.73
C SER A 51 3.40 -5.96 -5.56
N ALA A 52 2.96 -5.15 -6.51
CA ALA A 52 3.14 -3.70 -6.54
C ALA A 52 1.80 -3.01 -6.30
N TRP A 53 1.80 -2.00 -5.44
CA TRP A 53 0.63 -1.31 -4.95
C TRP A 53 0.80 0.20 -5.02
N MET A 54 -0.30 0.91 -5.27
CA MET A 54 -0.36 2.37 -5.19
C MET A 54 -1.71 2.76 -4.62
N ASP A 55 -1.72 3.63 -3.60
CA ASP A 55 -2.96 4.13 -2.97
C ASP A 55 -3.94 3.00 -2.55
N GLY A 56 -3.40 1.85 -2.11
CA GLY A 56 -4.18 0.68 -1.68
C GLY A 56 -4.67 -0.24 -2.81
N VAL A 57 -4.40 0.08 -4.08
CA VAL A 57 -4.77 -0.74 -5.24
C VAL A 57 -3.57 -1.57 -5.70
N LYS A 58 -3.78 -2.88 -5.93
CA LYS A 58 -2.77 -3.77 -6.52
C LYS A 58 -2.68 -3.52 -8.02
N LEU A 59 -1.54 -3.02 -8.47
CA LEU A 59 -1.31 -2.66 -9.88
C LEU A 59 -0.68 -3.81 -10.68
N ALA A 60 0.16 -4.63 -10.04
CA ALA A 60 0.84 -5.74 -10.68
C ALA A 60 1.24 -6.82 -9.68
N GLU A 61 1.49 -8.03 -10.19
CA GLU A 61 2.02 -9.15 -9.41
C GLU A 61 2.87 -10.06 -10.30
N ALA A 62 3.98 -10.57 -9.76
CA ALA A 62 4.87 -11.49 -10.46
C ALA A 62 5.51 -12.49 -9.49
N PRO A 63 5.71 -13.76 -9.91
CA PRO A 63 6.42 -14.74 -9.10
C PRO A 63 7.94 -14.53 -9.16
N THR A 64 8.64 -14.93 -8.10
CA THR A 64 10.10 -15.05 -8.10
C THR A 64 10.56 -16.27 -8.91
N THR A 65 11.78 -16.18 -9.45
CA THR A 65 12.53 -17.29 -10.06
C THR A 65 13.86 -17.47 -9.35
N ARG A 66 14.47 -18.66 -9.38
CA ARG A 66 15.76 -18.92 -8.75
C ARG A 66 16.91 -18.84 -9.74
N VAL A 67 17.94 -18.04 -9.44
CA VAL A 67 19.17 -17.93 -10.23
C VAL A 67 20.37 -17.85 -9.28
N GLY A 68 21.37 -18.71 -9.47
CA GLY A 68 22.61 -18.66 -8.67
C GLY A 68 22.41 -18.83 -7.16
N GLY A 69 21.34 -19.52 -6.73
CA GLY A 69 21.01 -19.73 -5.32
C GLY A 69 20.08 -18.66 -4.71
N TYR A 70 19.90 -17.52 -5.38
CA TYR A 70 19.04 -16.42 -4.95
C TYR A 70 17.69 -16.46 -5.66
N ALA A 71 16.64 -16.01 -4.97
CA ALA A 71 15.39 -15.64 -5.60
C ALA A 71 15.50 -14.24 -6.21
N ILE A 72 15.13 -14.14 -7.48
CA ILE A 72 15.04 -12.90 -8.24
C ILE A 72 13.60 -12.67 -8.70
N TYR A 73 13.23 -11.42 -8.94
CA TYR A 73 11.94 -11.06 -9.51
C TYR A 73 12.11 -10.11 -10.69
N LEU A 74 11.08 -10.07 -11.53
CA LEU A 74 10.86 -9.04 -12.55
C LEU A 74 9.37 -8.75 -12.54
N ILE A 75 9.00 -7.52 -12.24
CA ILE A 75 7.61 -7.06 -12.25
C ILE A 75 7.50 -5.83 -13.16
N SER A 76 6.42 -5.76 -13.94
CA SER A 76 6.10 -4.61 -14.78
C SER A 76 4.79 -4.00 -14.29
N VAL A 77 4.84 -2.74 -13.86
CA VAL A 77 3.69 -1.99 -13.36
C VAL A 77 3.15 -1.14 -14.51
N PRO A 78 1.90 -1.36 -14.96
CA PRO A 78 1.31 -0.59 -16.07
C PRO A 78 1.19 0.88 -15.71
N GLY A 79 1.07 1.74 -16.72
CA GLY A 79 0.71 3.15 -16.53
C GLY A 79 -0.79 3.30 -16.43
N ASP A 80 -1.22 4.30 -15.68
CA ASP A 80 -2.64 4.63 -15.52
C ASP A 80 -3.25 5.13 -16.84
N ASP A 81 -4.52 4.81 -17.08
CA ASP A 81 -5.27 5.31 -18.23
C ASP A 81 -6.01 6.60 -17.82
N PRO A 82 -5.68 7.78 -18.38
CA PRO A 82 -6.34 9.03 -17.99
C PRO A 82 -7.82 9.10 -18.44
N ASP A 83 -8.26 8.22 -19.34
CA ASP A 83 -9.63 8.20 -19.85
C ASP A 83 -10.59 7.39 -18.96
N THR A 84 -10.08 6.72 -17.91
CA THR A 84 -10.86 6.00 -16.91
C THR A 84 -10.83 6.69 -15.55
N PRO A 85 -11.95 6.67 -14.78
CA PRO A 85 -11.98 7.24 -13.43
C PRO A 85 -11.33 6.36 -12.36
N GLN A 86 -11.01 5.10 -12.65
CA GLN A 86 -10.36 4.19 -11.70
C GLN A 86 -8.84 4.42 -11.70
N VAL A 87 -8.14 3.73 -10.80
CA VAL A 87 -6.66 3.68 -10.81
C VAL A 87 -6.28 2.29 -11.29
N GLU A 88 -5.84 2.19 -12.54
CA GLU A 88 -5.46 0.93 -13.18
C GLU A 88 -3.94 0.78 -13.34
N GLY A 89 -3.19 1.86 -13.12
CA GLY A 89 -1.75 1.83 -13.23
C GLY A 89 -1.05 2.89 -12.38
N GLY A 90 0.26 2.95 -12.54
CA GLY A 90 1.09 3.93 -11.87
C GLY A 90 1.00 5.29 -12.52
N ARG A 91 1.21 6.32 -11.71
CA ARG A 91 1.27 7.73 -12.12
C ARG A 91 2.68 8.25 -11.91
N GLU A 92 3.14 9.14 -12.78
CA GLU A 92 4.51 9.66 -12.77
C GLU A 92 4.91 10.16 -11.37
N ASP A 93 6.12 9.77 -10.93
CA ASP A 93 6.73 10.12 -9.64
C ASP A 93 6.00 9.63 -8.37
N ARG A 94 4.86 8.95 -8.50
CA ARG A 94 4.14 8.41 -7.33
C ARG A 94 4.84 7.15 -6.82
N PRO A 95 4.94 6.98 -5.49
CA PRO A 95 5.63 5.83 -4.90
C PRO A 95 4.83 4.55 -5.13
N ILE A 96 5.55 3.50 -5.51
CA ILE A 96 5.06 2.13 -5.58
C ILE A 96 5.49 1.42 -4.30
N HIS A 97 4.51 0.82 -3.65
CA HIS A 97 4.66 -0.05 -2.49
C HIS A 97 4.79 -1.50 -2.95
N PHE A 98 5.82 -2.20 -2.48
CA PHE A 98 6.03 -3.60 -2.84
C PHE A 98 5.69 -4.51 -1.67
N ARG A 99 5.18 -5.70 -1.97
CA ARG A 99 4.98 -6.76 -0.98
C ARG A 99 5.63 -8.06 -1.43
N VAL A 100 6.26 -8.74 -0.48
CA VAL A 100 6.90 -10.06 -0.64
C VAL A 100 6.07 -11.08 0.14
N ALA A 101 5.47 -12.06 -0.55
CA ALA A 101 4.59 -13.05 0.08
C ALA A 101 3.44 -12.43 0.90
N GLY A 102 3.00 -11.21 0.54
CA GLY A 102 1.96 -10.47 1.24
C GLY A 102 2.46 -9.53 2.34
N TYR A 103 3.74 -9.60 2.73
CA TYR A 103 4.36 -8.69 3.70
C TYR A 103 4.96 -7.47 3.02
N GLU A 104 4.81 -6.29 3.62
CA GLU A 104 5.34 -5.04 3.07
C GLU A 104 6.87 -5.09 2.98
N ALA A 105 7.41 -4.68 1.82
CA ALA A 105 8.83 -4.51 1.62
C ALA A 105 9.29 -3.16 2.19
N VAL A 106 10.55 -3.08 2.61
CA VAL A 106 11.15 -1.84 3.10
C VAL A 106 11.34 -0.83 1.97
N GLU A 107 11.64 -1.33 0.77
CA GLU A 107 12.00 -0.52 -0.38
C GLU A 107 10.77 -0.05 -1.17
N LEU A 108 10.83 1.22 -1.58
CA LEU A 108 9.85 1.88 -2.45
C LEU A 108 10.55 2.42 -3.69
N ALA A 109 9.81 2.61 -4.77
CA ALA A 109 10.32 3.28 -5.96
C ALA A 109 9.26 4.14 -6.64
N PRO A 110 9.63 5.28 -7.26
CA PRO A 110 8.70 6.07 -8.05
C PRO A 110 8.32 5.30 -9.32
N TRP A 111 7.06 5.40 -9.71
CA TRP A 111 6.64 4.96 -11.03
C TRP A 111 7.14 5.95 -12.09
N ARG A 112 7.76 5.42 -13.15
CA ARG A 112 8.24 6.21 -14.30
C ARG A 112 8.02 5.47 -15.61
N ALA A 113 7.35 6.11 -16.56
CA ALA A 113 7.04 5.51 -17.87
C ALA A 113 8.30 4.99 -18.58
N GLY A 114 8.26 3.75 -19.06
CA GLY A 114 9.31 3.17 -19.92
C GLY A 114 10.61 2.81 -19.22
N THR A 115 10.63 2.85 -17.89
CA THR A 115 11.85 2.59 -17.12
C THR A 115 12.02 1.11 -16.78
N ARG A 116 13.28 0.73 -16.56
CA ARG A 116 13.66 -0.56 -16.01
C ARG A 116 14.69 -0.36 -14.91
N THR A 117 14.26 -0.51 -13.66
CA THR A 117 15.04 -0.13 -12.48
C THR A 117 15.42 -1.37 -11.69
N ARG A 118 16.68 -1.45 -11.26
CA ARG A 118 17.09 -2.46 -10.29
C ARG A 118 16.64 -2.02 -8.89
N LEU A 119 15.93 -2.90 -8.20
CA LEU A 119 15.45 -2.71 -6.85
C LEU A 119 15.51 -4.07 -6.15
N ASP A 120 16.37 -4.20 -5.14
CA ASP A 120 16.43 -5.41 -4.33
C ASP A 120 15.40 -5.25 -3.19
N LEU A 121 14.59 -6.28 -2.91
CA LEU A 121 13.47 -6.22 -1.96
C LEU A 121 13.76 -7.01 -0.69
N THR A 122 13.41 -6.39 0.44
CA THR A 122 13.52 -6.95 1.78
C THR A 122 12.19 -6.82 2.50
N SER A 123 11.70 -7.90 3.09
CA SER A 123 10.52 -7.88 3.95
C SER A 123 10.73 -8.74 5.21
N ALA A 124 9.81 -8.66 6.18
CA ALA A 124 9.83 -9.53 7.36
C ALA A 124 8.41 -10.02 7.71
N THR A 125 8.28 -11.25 8.18
CA THR A 125 6.98 -11.80 8.61
C THR A 125 6.54 -11.23 9.95
N ALA A 126 7.50 -10.84 10.78
CA ALA A 126 7.27 -10.31 12.11
C ALA A 126 6.74 -8.86 12.13
N TRP A 127 6.41 -8.22 11.00
CA TRP A 127 5.87 -6.86 11.01
C TRP A 127 4.44 -6.77 11.60
N SER A 128 3.67 -7.87 11.60
CA SER A 128 2.31 -7.95 12.14
C SER A 128 2.20 -8.47 13.59
N ASP A 129 3.24 -9.13 14.12
CA ASP A 129 3.25 -9.72 15.49
C ASP A 129 3.96 -8.82 16.53
N ARG A 130 4.19 -7.54 16.21
CA ARG A 130 5.08 -6.60 16.94
C ARG A 130 4.57 -6.09 18.30
N ILE A 131 3.58 -6.73 18.91
CA ILE A 131 3.18 -6.46 20.30
C ILE A 131 3.27 -7.77 21.10
N SER A 132 4.45 -8.06 21.64
CA SER A 132 4.67 -9.24 22.48
C SER A 132 4.77 -8.84 23.95
N ARG A 133 3.67 -9.02 24.69
CA ARG A 133 3.52 -9.00 26.17
C ARG A 133 3.76 -7.67 26.90
N LEU A 134 2.67 -7.07 27.37
CA LEU A 134 2.63 -6.23 28.57
C LEU A 134 2.29 -7.11 29.78
N GLN A 135 3.22 -7.33 30.72
CA GLN A 135 2.87 -7.75 32.08
C GLN A 135 2.66 -6.49 32.92
N SER A 136 1.42 -6.18 33.28
CA SER A 136 1.12 -5.15 34.27
C SER A 136 0.65 -5.79 35.58
N SER A 137 1.37 -5.50 36.66
CA SER A 137 0.89 -5.63 38.03
C SER A 137 0.18 -4.31 38.38
N ILE A 138 -1.09 -4.35 38.80
CA ILE A 138 -1.90 -3.13 38.95
C ILE A 138 -2.32 -2.87 40.41
N ALA A 139 -1.96 -1.68 40.90
CA ALA A 139 -2.79 -0.85 41.78
C ALA A 139 -3.24 0.38 40.97
N GLN A 140 -4.34 1.02 41.36
CA GLN A 140 -4.99 2.15 40.67
C GLN A 140 -3.97 3.17 40.09
N ASN A 141 -4.17 3.55 38.83
CA ASN A 141 -3.22 4.14 37.86
C ASN A 141 -2.39 3.09 37.12
N VAL A 142 -2.87 2.69 35.95
CA VAL A 142 -2.12 1.80 35.05
C VAL A 142 -1.10 2.64 34.31
N VAL A 143 0.17 2.34 34.53
CA VAL A 143 1.24 2.82 33.65
C VAL A 143 1.42 1.78 32.55
N ILE A 144 1.02 2.11 31.33
CA ILE A 144 1.33 1.31 30.15
C ILE A 144 2.69 1.80 29.66
N SER A 145 3.70 0.94 29.68
CA SER A 145 5.04 1.31 29.25
C SER A 145 5.61 0.26 28.30
N GLY A 146 6.53 0.70 27.45
CA GLY A 146 7.19 -0.16 26.49
C GLY A 146 8.27 0.59 25.72
N VAL A 147 8.83 -0.07 24.72
CA VAL A 147 9.83 0.52 23.82
C VAL A 147 9.46 0.18 22.38
N VAL A 148 9.50 1.18 21.51
CA VAL A 148 9.35 1.03 20.08
C VAL A 148 10.74 1.03 19.47
N GLN A 149 11.17 -0.11 18.93
CA GLN A 149 12.52 -0.28 18.38
C GLN A 149 12.47 -0.76 16.93
N ASP A 150 13.48 -0.36 16.19
CA ASP A 150 13.91 -0.98 14.94
C ASP A 150 14.47 -2.37 15.25
N CYS A 151 13.90 -3.41 14.66
CA CYS A 151 14.30 -4.79 14.92
C CYS A 151 15.62 -5.19 14.23
N LEU A 152 16.05 -4.47 13.20
CA LEU A 152 17.30 -4.71 12.49
C LEU A 152 18.49 -4.12 13.26
N THR A 153 18.30 -2.96 13.86
CA THR A 153 19.38 -2.20 14.52
C THR A 153 19.29 -2.21 16.04
N GLY A 154 18.12 -2.57 16.61
CA GLY A 154 17.81 -2.40 18.03
C GLY A 154 17.62 -0.93 18.43
N ALA A 155 17.71 0.02 17.49
CA ALA A 155 17.60 1.43 17.78
C ALA A 155 16.16 1.81 18.14
N GLY A 156 16.02 2.69 19.13
CA GLY A 156 14.73 3.30 19.43
C GLY A 156 14.18 4.09 18.25
N ILE A 157 12.87 4.01 18.03
CA ILE A 157 12.17 4.82 17.03
C ILE A 157 11.49 5.99 17.77
N PRO A 158 12.02 7.22 17.67
CA PRO A 158 11.51 8.36 18.40
C PRO A 158 10.34 9.06 17.71
N GLY A 159 9.51 9.75 18.50
CA GLY A 159 8.42 10.58 17.98
C GLY A 159 7.18 9.81 17.52
N GLU A 160 7.13 8.51 17.73
CA GLU A 160 5.99 7.66 17.40
C GLU A 160 4.86 7.86 18.37
N ARG A 161 3.64 7.98 17.85
CA ARG A 161 2.46 8.11 18.70
C ARG A 161 1.94 6.73 19.08
N VAL A 162 2.03 6.43 20.36
CA VAL A 162 1.47 5.22 20.98
C VAL A 162 0.17 5.61 21.68
N ARG A 163 -0.94 4.92 21.41
CA ARG A 163 -2.25 5.23 22.00
C ARG A 163 -3.03 3.98 22.40
N VAL A 164 -3.89 4.10 23.39
CA VAL A 164 -4.86 3.07 23.75
C VAL A 164 -6.08 3.19 22.84
N LEU A 165 -6.44 2.13 22.09
CA LEU A 165 -7.52 2.20 21.11
C LEU A 165 -8.88 2.44 21.75
N GLU A 166 -9.16 1.77 22.86
CA GLU A 166 -10.42 1.88 23.59
C GLU A 166 -10.54 3.23 24.32
N SER A 167 -9.44 3.98 24.43
CA SER A 167 -9.41 5.32 25.02
C SER A 167 -8.30 6.17 24.41
N PRO A 168 -8.50 6.69 23.17
CA PRO A 168 -7.46 7.37 22.40
C PRO A 168 -6.91 8.66 23.02
N ALA A 169 -7.59 9.17 24.05
CA ALA A 169 -7.11 10.29 24.88
C ALA A 169 -5.85 9.92 25.66
N PHE A 170 -5.62 8.64 25.94
CA PHE A 170 -4.39 8.14 26.55
C PHE A 170 -3.40 7.77 25.46
N ALA A 171 -2.42 8.66 25.26
CA ALA A 171 -1.38 8.50 24.28
C ALA A 171 -0.06 9.11 24.76
N ALA A 172 1.05 8.59 24.25
CA ALA A 172 2.39 9.13 24.47
C ALA A 172 3.16 9.18 23.16
N LEU A 173 4.20 10.01 23.13
CA LEU A 173 5.22 9.95 22.10
C LEU A 173 6.39 9.11 22.60
N THR A 174 7.03 8.38 21.71
CA THR A 174 8.26 7.67 22.04
C THR A 174 9.44 8.63 22.21
N ALA A 175 10.26 8.37 23.21
CA ALA A 175 11.50 9.09 23.50
C ALA A 175 12.60 8.77 22.46
N PRO A 176 13.77 9.45 22.49
CA PRO A 176 14.91 9.16 21.61
C PRO A 176 15.37 7.70 21.58
N ASP A 177 15.21 6.98 22.68
CA ASP A 177 15.52 5.55 22.81
C ASP A 177 14.33 4.63 22.50
N GLY A 178 13.22 5.19 22.00
CA GLY A 178 12.01 4.48 21.65
C GLY A 178 11.07 4.22 22.82
N SER A 179 11.47 4.55 24.06
CA SER A 179 10.67 4.27 25.24
C SER A 179 9.40 5.14 25.31
N TYR A 180 8.31 4.60 25.87
CA TYR A 180 7.09 5.35 26.11
C TYR A 180 6.47 4.96 27.46
N GLN A 181 5.73 5.90 28.04
CA GLN A 181 4.89 5.69 29.20
C GLN A 181 3.56 6.42 29.02
N ILE A 182 2.45 5.71 29.19
CA ILE A 182 1.10 6.26 29.17
C ILE A 182 0.53 6.05 30.57
N GLU A 183 0.35 7.14 31.29
CA GLU A 183 -0.41 7.13 32.55
C GLU A 183 -1.89 7.17 32.21
N ALA A 184 -2.60 6.07 32.51
CA ALA A 184 -4.00 5.93 32.15
C ALA A 184 -4.83 5.52 33.36
N ALA A 185 -5.87 6.31 33.64
CA ALA A 185 -6.90 5.99 34.62
C ALA A 185 -7.94 5.08 33.96
N LEU A 186 -7.54 3.84 33.70
CA LEU A 186 -8.33 2.86 32.96
C LEU A 186 -9.22 2.01 33.90
N PRO A 187 -10.51 1.81 33.58
CA PRO A 187 -11.41 1.01 34.42
C PRO A 187 -11.03 -0.47 34.41
N LEU A 188 -10.80 -1.05 35.59
CA LEU A 188 -10.46 -2.47 35.72
C LEU A 188 -11.67 -3.33 36.11
N PRO A 189 -11.68 -4.62 35.72
CA PRO A 189 -10.73 -5.31 34.84
C PRO A 189 -11.10 -5.12 33.35
N ALA A 190 -10.12 -4.84 32.51
CA ALA A 190 -10.29 -4.76 31.06
C ALA A 190 -8.98 -5.09 30.33
N GLU A 191 -9.12 -5.68 29.15
CA GLU A 191 -8.06 -5.82 28.16
C GLU A 191 -8.01 -4.53 27.33
N TYR A 192 -6.81 -4.05 27.00
CA TYR A 192 -6.60 -2.81 26.27
C TYR A 192 -5.66 -3.05 25.11
N THR A 193 -6.03 -2.53 23.94
CA THR A 193 -5.24 -2.61 22.73
C THR A 193 -4.43 -1.32 22.58
N VAL A 194 -3.14 -1.46 22.33
CA VAL A 194 -2.25 -0.34 22.07
C VAL A 194 -1.91 -0.29 20.59
N GLU A 195 -2.08 0.87 19.97
CA GLU A 195 -1.72 1.12 18.57
C GLU A 195 -0.55 2.10 18.51
N ILE A 196 0.40 1.81 17.62
CA ILE A 196 1.52 2.70 17.29
C ILE A 196 1.29 3.18 15.86
N ARG A 197 1.22 4.51 15.65
CA ARG A 197 1.05 5.10 14.32
C ARG A 197 2.36 5.69 13.83
N HIS A 198 2.93 5.07 12.80
CA HIS A 198 4.07 5.59 12.05
C HIS A 198 3.61 6.24 10.73
N PRO A 199 4.01 7.48 10.41
CA PRO A 199 3.58 8.15 9.18
C PRO A 199 4.03 7.45 7.88
N GLY A 200 4.90 6.46 7.95
CA GLY A 200 5.31 5.60 6.82
C GLY A 200 4.53 4.29 6.66
N PHE A 201 3.59 3.94 7.55
CA PHE A 201 2.86 2.66 7.49
C PHE A 201 1.38 2.86 7.93
N PHE A 202 0.43 2.40 7.09
CA PHE A 202 -1.02 2.45 7.35
C PHE A 202 -1.62 1.04 7.35
#